data_AF-A0AAI8VYX2-F1
#
_entry.id   AF-A0AAI8VYX2-F1
#
_cell.length_a   1.000
_cell.length_b   1.000
_cell.length_c   1.000
_cell.angle_alpha   90.00
_cell.angle_beta   90.00
_cell.angle_gamma   90.00
#
_symmetry.space_group_name_H-M   'P 1'
#
loop_
_entity.id
_entity.type
_entity.pdbx_description
1 polymer ?
#
loop_
_entity_poly.entity_id
_entity_poly.type
_entity_poly.pdbx_seq_one_letter_code
_entity_poly.pdbx_strand_id
1 'polypeptide(L)'
;MSHSHSPDLSTFDGIYTHLTTTYHYPVLPSPSLSPHEKSLTHSISCLSIHPTLEALLHILNADLTSAHFLCRHMQNEPAWEAMYIHGLLHRVEGDYRNAEAWYGNVADSEVFRSCWPGPGGSEEARGFIRRVEALRKEKIGDEKKLEEDSKREIERLVEWCRDKFGIGKVEDARSVWVEPSEEHRQMAAKMVVGGEGWRQF
;
A
#
# COMPACT_ATOMS: atom_id res chain seq x y z
N MET A 1 -29.15 -13.35 -21.03
CA MET A 1 -28.09 -12.51 -21.62
C MET A 1 -27.59 -11.60 -20.53
N SER A 2 -26.48 -11.92 -19.86
CA SER A 2 -25.87 -11.04 -18.87
C SER A 2 -25.05 -10.00 -19.62
N HIS A 3 -25.50 -8.75 -19.64
CA HIS A 3 -24.65 -7.65 -20.09
C HIS A 3 -23.50 -7.52 -19.08
N SER A 4 -22.30 -7.92 -19.46
CA SER A 4 -21.09 -7.52 -18.75
C SER A 4 -20.96 -6.01 -18.94
N HIS A 5 -21.48 -5.22 -18.01
CA HIS A 5 -21.12 -3.81 -17.94
C HIS A 5 -19.63 -3.74 -17.63
N SER A 6 -18.86 -3.15 -18.55
CA SER A 6 -17.47 -2.79 -18.26
C SER A 6 -17.44 -1.93 -17.00
N PRO A 7 -16.44 -2.13 -16.11
CA PRO A 7 -16.35 -1.35 -14.88
C PRO A 7 -16.27 0.15 -15.19
N ASP A 8 -17.00 0.96 -14.41
CA ASP A 8 -16.91 2.42 -14.48
C ASP A 8 -15.62 2.89 -13.82
N LEU A 9 -14.59 3.12 -14.63
CA LEU A 9 -13.26 3.56 -14.22
C LEU A 9 -13.21 5.03 -13.73
N SER A 10 -14.35 5.65 -13.47
CA SER A 10 -14.47 6.96 -12.81
C SER A 10 -14.89 6.87 -11.33
N THR A 11 -15.09 5.65 -10.81
CA THR A 11 -15.49 5.39 -9.42
C THR A 11 -14.46 4.54 -8.69
N PHE A 12 -14.42 4.63 -7.36
CA PHE A 12 -13.57 3.76 -6.55
C PHE A 12 -13.85 2.28 -6.82
N ASP A 13 -15.11 1.84 -6.72
CA ASP A 13 -15.47 0.43 -6.88
C ASP A 13 -15.18 -0.08 -8.30
N GLY A 14 -15.38 0.75 -9.32
CA GLY A 14 -15.07 0.37 -10.70
C GLY A 14 -13.57 0.20 -10.94
N ILE A 15 -12.73 1.15 -10.48
CA ILE A 15 -11.27 1.02 -10.57
C ILE A 15 -10.76 -0.16 -9.73
N TYR A 16 -11.24 -0.30 -8.49
CA TYR A 16 -10.85 -1.37 -7.59
C TYR A 16 -11.20 -2.75 -8.18
N THR A 17 -12.42 -2.92 -8.69
CA THR A 17 -12.87 -4.15 -9.34
C THR A 17 -12.01 -4.44 -10.58
N HIS A 18 -11.75 -3.43 -11.40
CA HIS A 18 -10.93 -3.58 -12.59
C HIS A 18 -9.52 -4.07 -12.26
N LEU A 19 -8.84 -3.41 -11.30
CA LEU A 19 -7.48 -3.76 -10.91
C LEU A 19 -7.40 -5.17 -10.31
N THR A 20 -8.35 -5.54 -9.44
CA THR A 20 -8.34 -6.83 -8.72
C THR A 20 -8.85 -8.01 -9.54
N THR A 21 -9.49 -7.77 -10.68
CA THR A 21 -9.91 -8.83 -11.61
C THR A 21 -9.00 -8.96 -12.82
N THR A 22 -8.25 -7.92 -13.16
CA THR A 22 -7.32 -7.90 -14.30
C THR A 22 -5.90 -8.31 -13.89
N TYR A 23 -5.47 -7.94 -12.67
CA TYR A 23 -4.12 -8.18 -12.18
C TYR A 23 -4.10 -9.03 -10.92
N HIS A 24 -2.99 -9.74 -10.71
CA HIS A 24 -2.71 -10.47 -9.48
C HIS A 24 -2.48 -9.50 -8.33
N TYR A 25 -2.87 -9.89 -7.12
CA TYR A 25 -2.53 -9.11 -5.93
C TYR A 25 -1.01 -9.07 -5.75
N PRO A 26 -0.42 -7.91 -5.43
CA PRO A 26 1.03 -7.74 -5.45
C PRO A 26 1.70 -8.54 -4.33
N VAL A 27 2.59 -9.45 -4.72
CA VAL A 27 3.42 -10.25 -3.81
C VAL A 27 4.89 -9.91 -4.01
N LEU A 28 5.33 -9.97 -5.26
CA LEU A 28 6.68 -9.66 -5.69
C LEU A 28 6.72 -8.29 -6.37
N PRO A 29 7.90 -7.65 -6.45
CA PRO A 29 8.04 -6.42 -7.22
C PRO A 29 7.60 -6.61 -8.66
N SER A 30 6.86 -5.63 -9.18
CA SER A 30 6.50 -5.60 -10.60
C SER A 30 7.78 -5.70 -11.45
N PRO A 31 7.78 -6.50 -12.53
CA PRO A 31 8.90 -6.54 -13.46
C PRO A 31 9.08 -5.22 -14.23
N SER A 32 8.06 -4.35 -14.20
CA SER A 32 8.04 -3.03 -14.84
C SER A 32 8.12 -1.93 -13.78
N LEU A 33 8.93 -0.90 -14.05
CA LEU A 33 8.93 0.35 -13.28
C LEU A 33 7.74 1.27 -13.61
N SER A 34 6.99 0.96 -14.67
CA SER A 34 5.75 1.67 -15.02
C SER A 34 4.54 1.00 -14.33
N PRO A 35 3.49 1.79 -14.00
CA PRO A 35 2.21 1.25 -13.60
C PRO A 35 1.68 0.23 -14.60
N HIS A 36 0.81 -0.68 -14.13
CA HIS A 36 0.09 -1.61 -14.99
C HIS A 36 -0.69 -0.85 -16.08
N GLU A 37 -1.42 0.20 -15.68
CA GLU A 37 -2.11 1.10 -16.60
C GLU A 37 -1.83 2.57 -16.28
N LYS A 38 -1.06 3.24 -17.13
CA LYS A 38 -0.73 4.68 -16.97
C LYS A 38 -1.97 5.58 -17.02
N SER A 39 -3.00 5.21 -17.78
CA SER A 39 -4.26 5.96 -17.85
C SER A 39 -5.00 5.98 -16.50
N LEU A 40 -4.87 4.91 -15.70
CA LEU A 40 -5.54 4.83 -14.39
C LEU A 40 -4.89 5.74 -13.34
N THR A 41 -3.59 6.08 -13.46
CA THR A 41 -2.94 6.99 -12.50
C THR A 41 -3.71 8.31 -12.38
N HIS A 42 -4.11 8.92 -13.49
CA HIS A 42 -4.90 10.14 -13.46
C HIS A 42 -6.32 9.91 -12.94
N SER A 43 -6.98 8.85 -13.40
CA SER A 43 -8.34 8.50 -12.94
C SER A 43 -8.41 8.28 -11.43
N ILE A 44 -7.43 7.59 -10.86
CA ILE A 44 -7.31 7.33 -9.41
C ILE A 44 -7.26 8.66 -8.65
N SER A 45 -6.36 9.58 -9.02
CA SER A 45 -6.26 10.88 -8.35
C SER A 45 -7.49 11.77 -8.58
N CYS A 46 -8.17 11.65 -9.72
CA CYS A 46 -9.42 12.36 -9.99
C CYS A 46 -10.60 11.90 -9.13
N LEU A 47 -10.53 10.73 -8.48
CA LEU A 47 -11.54 10.32 -7.50
C LEU A 47 -11.60 11.32 -6.32
N SER A 48 -10.46 11.95 -6.00
CA SER A 48 -10.30 12.84 -4.84
C SER A 48 -10.89 12.22 -3.56
N ILE A 49 -10.61 10.93 -3.34
CA ILE A 49 -11.04 10.18 -2.15
C ILE A 49 -10.01 10.34 -1.02
N HIS A 50 -10.25 9.68 0.12
CA HIS A 50 -9.29 9.68 1.20
C HIS A 50 -7.91 9.15 0.72
N PRO A 51 -6.79 9.86 1.02
CA PRO A 51 -5.46 9.51 0.50
C PRO A 51 -4.99 8.08 0.76
N THR A 52 -5.44 7.41 1.82
CA THR A 52 -5.12 5.98 2.04
C THR A 52 -5.79 5.05 1.04
N LEU A 53 -7.06 5.31 0.67
CA LEU A 53 -7.74 4.55 -0.37
C LEU A 53 -7.11 4.83 -1.74
N GLU A 54 -6.73 6.08 -2.01
CA GLU A 54 -5.99 6.44 -3.22
C GLU A 54 -4.64 5.71 -3.30
N ALA A 55 -3.86 5.68 -2.20
CA ALA A 55 -2.58 4.99 -2.14
C ALA A 55 -2.73 3.48 -2.39
N LEU A 56 -3.78 2.83 -1.86
CA LEU A 56 -4.07 1.41 -2.10
C LEU A 56 -4.38 1.13 -3.58
N LEU A 57 -5.14 2.00 -4.25
CA LEU A 57 -5.39 1.88 -5.70
C LEU A 57 -4.10 2.03 -6.51
N HIS A 58 -3.23 2.97 -6.14
CA HIS A 58 -1.93 3.12 -6.79
C HIS A 58 -1.02 1.89 -6.58
N ILE A 59 -1.00 1.29 -5.39
CA ILE A 59 -0.27 0.03 -5.13
C ILE A 59 -0.80 -1.10 -6.02
N LEU A 60 -2.12 -1.26 -6.12
CA LEU A 60 -2.75 -2.26 -6.99
C LEU A 60 -2.47 -2.01 -8.48
N ASN A 61 -2.29 -0.77 -8.89
CA ASN A 61 -1.88 -0.41 -10.26
C ASN A 61 -0.35 -0.46 -10.46
N ALA A 62 0.43 -0.93 -9.48
CA ALA A 62 1.89 -0.87 -9.46
C ALA A 62 2.48 0.55 -9.66
N ASP A 63 1.70 1.59 -9.37
CA ASP A 63 2.12 3.00 -9.39
C ASP A 63 2.73 3.40 -8.05
N LEU A 64 3.90 2.82 -7.75
CA LEU A 64 4.53 2.94 -6.45
C LEU A 64 5.04 4.37 -6.15
N THR A 65 5.27 5.17 -7.19
CA THR A 65 5.69 6.58 -7.02
C THR A 65 4.54 7.42 -6.44
N SER A 66 3.34 7.30 -7.00
CA SER A 66 2.14 8.00 -6.49
C SER A 66 1.78 7.50 -5.08
N ALA A 67 1.86 6.19 -4.84
CA ALA A 67 1.65 5.61 -3.51
C ALA A 67 2.65 6.16 -2.47
N HIS A 68 3.94 6.23 -2.80
CA HIS A 68 4.98 6.83 -1.94
C HIS A 68 4.68 8.28 -1.61
N PHE A 69 4.30 9.07 -2.62
CA PHE A 69 3.96 10.47 -2.42
C PHE A 69 2.88 10.63 -1.35
N LEU A 70 1.78 9.88 -1.45
CA LEU A 70 0.69 9.93 -0.48
C LEU A 70 1.13 9.44 0.91
N CYS A 71 1.78 8.28 0.98
CA CYS A 71 2.21 7.70 2.26
C CYS A 71 3.15 8.63 3.04
N ARG A 72 4.05 9.35 2.36
CA ARG A 72 4.98 10.28 3.02
C ARG A 72 4.30 11.46 3.71
N HIS A 73 3.11 11.86 3.25
CA HIS A 73 2.32 12.92 3.90
C HIS A 73 1.51 12.40 5.10
N MET A 74 1.55 11.10 5.37
CA MET A 74 0.77 10.44 6.42
C MET A 74 1.61 9.38 7.16
N GLN A 75 2.93 9.53 7.22
CA GLN A 75 3.85 8.51 7.73
C GLN A 75 4.10 8.59 9.26
N ASN A 76 3.24 9.29 10.01
CA ASN A 76 3.39 9.47 11.46
C ASN A 76 2.08 9.20 12.18
N GLU A 77 2.19 8.90 13.47
CA GLU A 77 1.04 8.85 14.36
C GLU A 77 0.29 10.20 14.32
N PRO A 78 -1.06 10.20 14.30
CA PRO A 78 -1.95 9.05 14.48
C PRO A 78 -2.42 8.37 13.17
N ALA A 79 -1.77 8.58 12.02
CA ALA A 79 -2.16 7.99 10.72
C ALA A 79 -1.70 6.53 10.57
N TRP A 80 -2.10 5.68 11.52
CA TRP A 80 -1.69 4.28 11.62
C TRP A 80 -1.96 3.48 10.34
N GLU A 81 -3.11 3.71 9.70
CA GLU A 81 -3.45 3.08 8.43
C GLU A 81 -2.48 3.42 7.31
N ALA A 82 -2.03 4.68 7.22
CA ALA A 82 -1.11 5.10 6.19
C ALA A 82 0.31 4.61 6.47
N MET A 83 0.72 4.61 7.75
CA MET A 83 1.97 3.95 8.18
C MET A 83 1.97 2.46 7.82
N TYR A 84 0.83 1.78 8.00
CA TYR A 84 0.68 0.38 7.61
C TYR A 84 0.75 0.18 6.09
N ILE A 85 0.06 1.03 5.32
CA ILE A 85 0.11 1.04 3.86
C ILE A 85 1.54 1.32 3.36
N HIS A 86 2.33 2.15 4.06
CA HIS A 86 3.74 2.37 3.73
C HIS A 86 4.58 1.10 3.93
N GLY A 87 4.32 0.33 4.98
CA GLY A 87 4.91 -0.99 5.16
C GLY A 87 4.53 -1.97 4.04
N LEU A 88 3.25 -1.98 3.65
CA LEU A 88 2.76 -2.77 2.50
C LEU A 88 3.46 -2.37 1.21
N LEU A 89 3.60 -1.06 0.96
CA LEU A 89 4.30 -0.50 -0.20
C LEU A 89 5.74 -1.02 -0.27
N HIS A 90 6.49 -0.93 0.84
CA HIS A 90 7.85 -1.46 0.89
C HIS A 90 7.94 -2.98 0.71
N ARG A 91 6.95 -3.75 1.21
CA ARG A 91 6.85 -5.19 0.96
C ARG A 91 6.74 -5.47 -0.54
N VAL A 92 5.87 -4.73 -1.23
CA VAL A 92 5.66 -4.84 -2.68
C VAL A 92 6.91 -4.41 -3.47
N GLU A 93 7.65 -3.39 -3.00
CA GLU A 93 8.93 -2.97 -3.60
C GLU A 93 10.07 -3.98 -3.42
N GLY A 94 9.93 -4.91 -2.48
CA GLY A 94 10.96 -5.87 -2.12
C GLY A 94 11.96 -5.34 -1.08
N ASP A 95 11.61 -4.28 -0.36
CA ASP A 95 12.32 -3.75 0.80
C ASP A 95 11.75 -4.34 2.10
N TYR A 96 12.02 -5.62 2.31
CA TYR A 96 11.41 -6.42 3.37
C TYR A 96 11.82 -5.97 4.78
N ARG A 97 13.04 -5.44 4.94
CA ARG A 97 13.51 -4.95 6.24
C ARG A 97 12.72 -3.72 6.67
N ASN A 98 12.49 -2.78 5.76
CA ASN A 98 11.66 -1.61 6.07
C ASN A 98 10.20 -2.02 6.25
N ALA A 99 9.68 -2.97 5.47
CA ALA A 99 8.33 -3.50 5.66
C ALA A 99 8.14 -4.09 7.08
N GLU A 100 9.07 -4.91 7.57
CA GLU A 100 9.00 -5.47 8.93
C GLU A 100 9.04 -4.38 10.01
N ALA A 101 9.85 -3.33 9.82
CA ALA A 101 9.92 -2.20 10.75
C ALA A 101 8.59 -1.45 10.83
N TRP A 102 8.00 -1.12 9.67
CA TRP A 102 6.68 -0.48 9.61
C TRP A 102 5.60 -1.34 10.25
N TYR A 103 5.56 -2.65 9.95
CA TYR A 103 4.59 -3.58 10.55
C TYR A 103 4.76 -3.66 12.06
N GLY A 104 6.00 -3.58 12.56
CA GLY A 104 6.29 -3.47 13.98
C GLY A 104 5.72 -2.20 14.62
N ASN A 105 5.87 -1.05 13.97
CA ASN A 105 5.39 0.25 14.48
C ASN A 105 3.86 0.30 14.60
N VAL A 106 3.13 -0.38 13.71
CA VAL A 106 1.67 -0.33 13.67
C VAL A 106 1.01 -1.56 14.32
N ALA A 107 1.77 -2.48 14.90
CA ALA A 107 1.30 -3.78 15.36
C ALA A 107 0.11 -3.71 16.35
N ASP A 108 0.09 -2.69 17.21
CA ASP A 108 -0.95 -2.49 18.21
C ASP A 108 -2.16 -1.67 17.71
N SER A 109 -2.07 -1.10 16.51
CA SER A 109 -3.14 -0.31 15.91
C SER A 109 -4.38 -1.16 15.59
N GLU A 110 -5.54 -0.52 15.55
CA GLU A 110 -6.81 -1.19 15.23
C GLU A 110 -6.80 -1.76 13.80
N VAL A 111 -6.30 -0.99 12.83
CA VAL A 111 -6.22 -1.39 11.42
C VAL A 111 -5.34 -2.63 11.22
N PHE A 112 -4.19 -2.69 11.90
CA PHE A 112 -3.30 -3.84 11.81
C PHE A 112 -3.95 -5.09 12.41
N ARG A 113 -4.56 -4.96 13.60
CA ARG A 113 -5.28 -6.06 14.26
C ARG A 113 -6.53 -6.52 13.49
N SER A 114 -7.16 -5.65 12.71
CA SER A 114 -8.23 -6.03 11.77
C SER A 114 -7.70 -6.94 10.66
N CYS A 115 -6.53 -6.60 10.09
CA CYS A 115 -5.93 -7.37 9.01
C CYS A 115 -5.33 -8.70 9.49
N TRP A 116 -4.68 -8.68 10.65
CA TRP A 116 -3.99 -9.81 11.28
C TRP A 116 -4.54 -10.04 12.70
N PRO A 117 -5.72 -10.67 12.82
CA PRO A 117 -6.40 -10.81 14.11
C PRO A 117 -5.77 -11.89 14.99
N GLY A 118 -6.00 -11.76 16.29
CA GLY A 118 -5.58 -12.74 17.30
C GLY A 118 -4.21 -12.46 17.93
N PRO A 119 -3.85 -13.19 18.99
CA PRO A 119 -2.63 -12.94 19.78
C PRO A 119 -1.33 -13.18 19.00
N GLY A 120 -1.38 -13.88 17.86
CA GLY A 120 -0.22 -14.15 16.99
C GLY A 120 -0.13 -13.25 15.76
N GLY A 121 -1.06 -12.30 15.57
CA GLY A 121 -1.20 -11.56 14.31
C GLY A 121 0.08 -10.88 13.83
N SER A 122 0.83 -10.24 14.73
CA SER A 122 2.10 -9.57 14.38
C SER A 122 3.19 -10.55 13.91
N GLU A 123 3.26 -11.74 14.51
CA GLU A 123 4.20 -12.77 14.10
C GLU A 123 3.77 -13.45 12.79
N GLU A 124 2.46 -13.62 12.57
CA GLU A 124 1.92 -14.10 11.29
C GLU A 124 2.23 -13.15 10.14
N ALA A 125 2.06 -11.84 10.36
CA ALA A 125 2.35 -10.79 9.37
C ALA A 125 3.85 -10.72 9.03
N ARG A 126 4.73 -10.74 10.03
CA ARG A 126 6.19 -10.82 9.81
C ARG A 126 6.58 -12.13 9.13
N GLY A 127 5.97 -13.24 9.54
CA GLY A 127 6.16 -14.53 8.90
C GLY A 127 5.77 -14.51 7.42
N PHE A 128 4.71 -13.77 7.07
CA PHE A 128 4.33 -13.55 5.68
C PHE A 128 5.41 -12.78 4.91
N ILE A 129 5.92 -11.66 5.43
CA ILE A 129 7.03 -10.91 4.81
C ILE A 129 8.23 -11.84 4.55
N ARG A 130 8.63 -12.65 5.52
CA ARG A 130 9.76 -13.60 5.37
C ARG A 130 9.51 -14.65 4.30
N ARG A 131 8.29 -15.17 4.18
CA ARG A 131 7.94 -16.11 3.09
C ARG A 131 7.99 -15.44 1.72
N VAL A 132 7.54 -14.19 1.61
CA VAL A 132 7.66 -13.41 0.37
C VAL A 132 9.13 -13.15 0.01
N GLU A 133 9.95 -12.80 0.99
CA GLU A 133 11.39 -12.61 0.81
C GLU A 133 12.09 -13.89 0.33
N ALA A 134 11.80 -15.03 0.96
CA ALA A 134 12.32 -16.34 0.57
C ALA A 134 11.89 -16.71 -0.87
N LEU A 135 10.63 -16.46 -1.23
CA LEU A 135 10.18 -16.66 -2.60
C LEU A 135 10.98 -15.80 -3.58
N ARG A 136 11.19 -14.51 -3.26
CA ARG A 136 11.91 -13.60 -4.16
C ARG A 136 13.37 -13.98 -4.33
N LYS A 137 14.08 -14.14 -3.22
CA LYS A 137 15.55 -14.27 -3.17
C LYS A 137 16.02 -15.71 -3.40
N GLU A 138 15.29 -16.68 -2.87
CA GLU A 138 15.71 -18.09 -2.82
C GLU A 138 14.85 -18.98 -3.72
N LYS A 139 13.74 -18.45 -4.27
CA LYS A 139 12.74 -19.22 -5.05
C LYS A 139 12.09 -20.33 -4.24
N ILE A 140 11.98 -20.14 -2.93
CA ILE A 140 11.37 -21.07 -1.99
C ILE A 140 9.99 -20.55 -1.59
N GLY A 141 8.95 -21.35 -1.84
CA GLY A 141 7.58 -21.04 -1.44
C GLY A 141 6.56 -21.31 -2.55
N ASP A 142 5.29 -21.17 -2.18
CA ASP A 142 4.15 -21.25 -3.11
C ASP A 142 3.67 -19.82 -3.41
N GLU A 143 3.96 -19.33 -4.60
CA GLU A 143 3.57 -17.99 -5.05
C GLU A 143 2.06 -17.79 -5.03
N LYS A 144 1.29 -18.80 -5.43
CA LYS A 144 -0.17 -18.72 -5.42
C LYS A 144 -0.69 -18.60 -4.00
N LYS A 145 -0.09 -19.33 -3.05
CA LYS A 145 -0.47 -19.21 -1.64
C LYS A 145 -0.15 -17.83 -1.07
N LEU A 146 0.99 -17.26 -1.46
CA LEU A 146 1.37 -15.91 -1.04
C LEU A 146 0.50 -14.83 -1.68
N GLU A 147 0.00 -15.06 -2.90
CA GLU A 147 -1.00 -14.20 -3.54
C GLU A 147 -2.32 -14.22 -2.77
N GLU A 148 -2.81 -15.38 -2.34
CA GLU A 148 -3.99 -15.49 -1.47
C GLU A 148 -3.80 -14.75 -0.14
N ASP A 149 -2.61 -14.84 0.46
CA ASP A 149 -2.27 -14.12 1.68
C ASP A 149 -2.25 -12.59 1.45
N SER A 150 -1.62 -12.13 0.36
CA SER A 150 -1.58 -10.71 -0.01
C SER A 150 -2.97 -10.17 -0.33
N LYS A 151 -3.79 -10.94 -1.04
CA LYS A 151 -5.19 -10.65 -1.32
C LYS A 151 -5.97 -10.41 -0.04
N ARG A 152 -5.92 -11.35 0.91
CA ARG A 152 -6.62 -11.22 2.20
C ARG A 152 -6.20 -9.96 2.95
N GLU A 153 -4.90 -9.69 3.02
CA GLU A 153 -4.37 -8.51 3.71
C GLU A 153 -4.87 -7.21 3.07
N ILE A 154 -4.76 -7.09 1.74
CA ILE A 154 -5.17 -5.90 1.01
C ILE A 154 -6.69 -5.70 1.04
N GLU A 155 -7.48 -6.77 0.88
CA GLU A 155 -8.94 -6.70 0.95
C GLU A 155 -9.42 -6.22 2.33
N ARG A 156 -8.85 -6.75 3.42
CA ARG A 156 -9.18 -6.30 4.78
C ARG A 156 -8.74 -4.85 5.03
N LEU A 157 -7.59 -4.46 4.50
CA LEU A 157 -7.09 -3.10 4.66
C LEU A 157 -7.95 -2.09 3.89
N VAL A 158 -8.39 -2.44 2.67
CA VAL A 158 -9.35 -1.66 1.88
C VAL A 158 -10.68 -1.58 2.60
N GLU A 159 -11.25 -2.70 3.06
CA GLU A 159 -12.50 -2.74 3.82
C GLU A 159 -12.46 -1.84 5.04
N TRP A 160 -11.42 -1.95 5.87
CA TRP A 160 -11.25 -1.12 7.05
C TRP A 160 -11.16 0.37 6.71
N CYS A 161 -10.41 0.73 5.66
CA CYS A 161 -10.31 2.12 5.21
C CYS A 161 -11.65 2.65 4.67
N ARG A 162 -12.42 1.81 3.95
CA ARG A 162 -13.75 2.16 3.45
C ARG A 162 -14.71 2.41 4.62
N ASP A 163 -14.70 1.56 5.63
CA ASP A 163 -15.57 1.70 6.79
C ASP A 163 -15.23 2.95 7.61
N LYS A 164 -13.94 3.27 7.76
CA LYS A 164 -13.49 4.43 8.53
C LYS A 164 -13.69 5.76 7.80
N PHE A 165 -13.38 5.82 6.51
CA PHE A 165 -13.32 7.10 5.76
C PHE A 165 -14.44 7.28 4.73
N GLY A 166 -15.12 6.20 4.36
CA GLY A 166 -15.99 6.17 3.19
C GLY A 166 -15.21 6.27 1.87
N ILE A 167 -15.96 6.24 0.77
CA ILE A 167 -15.44 6.38 -0.61
C ILE A 167 -15.90 7.69 -1.27
N GLY A 168 -16.44 8.61 -0.46
CA GLY A 168 -16.90 9.92 -0.92
C GLY A 168 -15.74 10.83 -1.30
N LYS A 169 -16.06 11.84 -2.12
CA LYS A 169 -15.10 12.87 -2.48
C LYS A 169 -14.70 13.70 -1.24
N VAL A 170 -13.40 13.89 -1.06
CA VAL A 170 -12.78 14.73 -0.04
C VAL A 170 -12.31 16.02 -0.71
N GLU A 171 -12.97 17.14 -0.39
CA GLU A 171 -12.65 18.45 -0.99
C GLU A 171 -11.38 19.09 -0.40
N ASP A 172 -11.04 18.78 0.87
CA ASP A 172 -9.82 19.26 1.53
C ASP A 172 -9.13 18.15 2.33
N ALA A 173 -8.20 17.47 1.68
CA ALA A 173 -7.40 16.41 2.30
C ALA A 173 -6.27 16.93 3.20
N ARG A 174 -6.02 18.26 3.30
CA ARG A 174 -4.92 18.79 4.14
C ARG A 174 -5.10 18.46 5.62
N SER A 175 -6.36 18.32 6.05
CA SER A 175 -6.70 17.88 7.42
C SER A 175 -6.29 16.43 7.72
N VAL A 176 -6.03 15.64 6.68
CA VAL A 176 -5.57 14.24 6.78
C VAL A 176 -4.04 14.16 6.87
N TRP A 177 -3.34 15.20 6.41
CA TRP A 177 -1.88 15.20 6.37
C TRP A 177 -1.34 15.28 7.78
N VAL A 178 -0.46 14.35 8.14
CA VAL A 178 0.18 14.33 9.45
C VAL A 178 1.58 14.88 9.27
N GLU A 179 1.85 16.03 9.90
CA GLU A 179 3.14 16.69 9.79
C GLU A 179 4.29 15.72 10.08
N PRO A 180 5.35 15.72 9.24
CA PRO A 180 6.52 14.92 9.51
C PRO A 180 7.10 15.24 10.89
N SER A 181 7.39 14.21 11.68
CA SER A 181 8.16 14.39 12.91
C SER A 181 9.50 15.09 12.61
N GLU A 182 10.05 15.80 13.60
CA GLU A 182 11.34 16.50 13.44
C GLU A 182 12.47 15.55 13.01
N GLU A 183 12.44 14.31 13.50
CA GLU A 183 13.36 13.24 13.11
C GLU A 183 13.23 12.90 11.61
N HIS A 184 12.00 12.75 11.11
CA HIS A 184 11.75 12.49 9.69
C HIS A 184 12.16 13.68 8.81
N ARG A 185 11.95 14.92 9.26
CA ARG A 185 12.44 16.12 8.55
C ARG A 185 13.97 16.12 8.44
N GLN A 186 14.66 15.76 9.52
CA GLN A 186 16.12 15.68 9.52
C GLN A 186 16.64 14.52 8.66
N MET A 187 15.99 13.36 8.66
CA MET A 187 16.33 12.25 7.76
C MET A 187 16.10 12.63 6.29
N ALA A 188 14.96 13.23 5.95
CA ALA A 188 14.68 13.71 4.60
C ALA A 188 15.68 14.79 4.16
N ALA A 189 16.02 15.74 5.03
CA ALA A 189 17.04 16.75 4.76
C ALA A 189 18.43 16.12 4.55
N LYS A 190 18.79 15.11 5.34
CA LYS A 190 20.03 14.33 5.16
C LYS A 190 20.04 13.60 3.82
N MET A 191 18.92 13.07 3.34
CA MET A 191 18.84 12.44 2.00
C MET A 191 18.92 13.44 0.83
N VAL A 192 18.55 14.70 1.05
CA VAL A 192 18.66 15.78 0.03
C VAL A 192 20.06 16.38 -0.01
N VAL A 193 20.73 16.48 1.14
CA VAL A 193 22.04 17.15 1.28
C VAL A 193 23.22 16.16 1.30
N GLY A 194 23.00 14.92 1.75
CA GLY A 194 23.98 13.85 1.78
C GLY A 194 23.52 12.70 0.88
N GLY A 195 24.22 12.49 -0.23
CA GLY A 195 23.94 11.43 -1.21
C GLY A 195 24.14 10.00 -0.69
N GLU A 196 23.44 9.62 0.37
CA GLU A 196 23.32 8.25 0.89
C GLU A 196 21.97 7.60 0.53
N GLY A 197 21.27 8.16 -0.47
CA GLY A 197 20.26 7.41 -1.20
C GLY A 197 20.97 6.54 -2.24
N TRP A 198 20.76 5.21 -2.20
CA TRP A 198 21.19 4.26 -3.22
C TRP A 198 20.60 4.59 -4.60
N ARG A 199 21.12 5.62 -5.25
CA ARG A 199 20.94 5.93 -6.67
C ARG A 199 22.31 6.24 -7.22
N GLN A 200 22.93 5.24 -7.85
CA GLN A 200 23.93 5.55 -8.86
C GLN A 200 23.17 5.88 -10.15
N PHE A 201 23.38 7.09 -10.65
CA PHE A 201 23.04 7.47 -12.03
C PHE A 201 24.09 6.90 -12.97
#